data_AF-A0A7Z9S126-F1
#
_entry.id   AF-A0A7Z9S126-F1
#
_cell.length_a   1.000
_cell.length_b   1.000
_cell.length_c   1.000
_cell.angle_alpha   90.00
_cell.angle_beta   90.00
_cell.angle_gamma   90.00
#
_symmetry.space_group_name_H-M   'P 1'
#
loop_
_entity.id
_entity.type
_entity.pdbx_description
1 polymer ?
#
loop_
_entity_poly.entity_id
_entity_poly.type
_entity_poly.pdbx_seq_one_letter_code
_entity_poly.pdbx_strand_id
1 'polypeptide(L)'
;DSKRTTANLCTPSTNVVMNGELKTRHCIDSTSETYHGDQWVTVEIEVRGNEIIRHIIDGKTVLEYTEPQLDERDAVAKKLMAAGAKKMLSEGYISLQAESHPTEFRKIELQKLDPR
;
A
#
# COMPACT_ATOMS: atom_id res chain seq x y z
N ASP A 1 -23.04 7.21 -10.92
CA ASP A 1 -21.79 7.17 -10.14
C ASP A 1 -20.68 6.51 -10.93
N SER A 2 -19.46 7.04 -10.84
CA SER A 2 -18.26 6.37 -11.37
C SER A 2 -17.77 5.30 -10.39
N LYS A 3 -17.11 4.25 -10.88
CA LYS A 3 -16.47 3.22 -10.05
C LYS A 3 -15.42 3.89 -9.16
N ARG A 4 -15.49 3.64 -7.85
CA ARG A 4 -14.53 4.09 -6.83
C ARG A 4 -14.05 2.88 -6.04
N THR A 5 -12.82 2.48 -6.28
CA THR A 5 -12.19 1.32 -5.64
C THR A 5 -11.60 1.72 -4.27
N THR A 6 -11.45 0.74 -3.38
CA THR A 6 -10.92 0.86 -2.02
C THR A 6 -9.63 0.06 -1.90
N ALA A 7 -8.78 0.39 -0.93
CA ALA A 7 -7.44 -0.18 -0.76
C ALA A 7 -6.55 -0.03 -2.02
N ASN A 8 -6.66 1.12 -2.69
CA ASN A 8 -5.74 1.53 -3.74
C ASN A 8 -4.35 1.77 -3.15
N LEU A 9 -3.34 1.85 -4.02
CA LEU A 9 -1.96 2.12 -3.62
C LEU A 9 -1.54 3.51 -4.10
N CYS A 10 -1.03 4.32 -3.17
CA CYS A 10 -0.32 5.55 -3.47
C CYS A 10 1.16 5.39 -3.12
N THR A 11 2.07 5.73 -4.03
CA THR A 11 3.51 5.55 -3.86
C THR A 11 4.25 6.90 -3.87
N PRO A 12 4.08 7.76 -2.84
CA PRO A 12 4.85 8.99 -2.76
C PRO A 12 6.34 8.65 -2.62
N SER A 13 7.18 9.30 -3.44
CA SER A 13 8.64 9.12 -3.42
C SER A 13 9.12 7.67 -3.60
N THR A 14 8.25 6.77 -4.03
CA THR A 14 8.52 5.33 -4.14
C THR A 14 7.88 4.77 -5.40
N ASN A 15 8.37 3.61 -5.83
CA ASN A 15 7.81 2.82 -6.91
C ASN A 15 7.67 1.37 -6.42
N VAL A 16 6.87 0.58 -7.13
CA VAL A 16 6.68 -0.86 -6.88
C VAL A 16 6.74 -1.63 -8.19
N VAL A 17 6.99 -2.93 -8.13
CA VAL A 17 6.89 -3.82 -9.29
C VAL A 17 5.54 -4.54 -9.26
N MET A 18 4.83 -4.50 -10.39
CA MET A 18 3.57 -5.21 -10.59
C MET A 18 3.59 -5.91 -11.94
N ASN A 19 3.30 -7.21 -11.95
CA ASN A 19 3.34 -8.04 -13.16
C ASN A 19 4.71 -7.95 -13.89
N GLY A 20 5.81 -7.89 -13.13
CA GLY A 20 7.17 -7.79 -13.66
C GLY A 20 7.55 -6.40 -14.19
N GLU A 21 6.68 -5.40 -14.07
CA GLU A 21 6.95 -4.04 -14.54
C GLU A 21 7.04 -3.05 -13.37
N LEU A 22 8.05 -2.17 -13.40
CA LEU A 22 8.16 -1.05 -12.49
C LEU A 22 7.03 -0.05 -12.74
N LYS A 23 6.14 0.11 -11.76
CA LYS A 23 5.06 1.10 -11.80
C LYS A 23 5.56 2.40 -11.20
N THR A 24 5.56 3.43 -12.04
CA THR A 24 6.03 4.78 -11.70
C THR A 24 4.91 5.80 -11.54
N ARG A 25 3.65 5.35 -11.67
CA ARG A 25 2.47 6.17 -11.41
C ARG A 25 2.25 6.23 -9.91
N HIS A 26 1.87 7.42 -9.43
CA HIS A 26 1.66 7.65 -8.01
C HIS A 26 0.47 6.85 -7.46
N CYS A 27 -0.68 6.87 -8.14
CA CYS A 27 -1.87 6.14 -7.71
C CYS A 27 -2.13 4.94 -8.62
N ILE A 28 -2.40 3.79 -8.01
CA ILE A 28 -2.74 2.54 -8.68
C ILE A 28 -4.04 2.03 -8.06
N ASP A 29 -5.06 1.89 -8.90
CA ASP A 29 -6.37 1.39 -8.48
C ASP A 29 -6.29 -0.10 -8.17
N SER A 30 -6.97 -0.52 -7.11
CA SER A 30 -7.24 -1.93 -6.82
C SER A 30 -8.37 -2.47 -7.71
N THR A 31 -8.65 -3.76 -7.60
CA THR A 31 -9.79 -4.40 -8.29
C THR A 31 -11.07 -4.45 -7.46
N SER A 32 -11.13 -3.77 -6.30
CA SER A 32 -12.29 -3.88 -5.39
C SER A 32 -13.60 -3.38 -6.00
N GLU A 33 -14.70 -3.75 -5.33
CA GLU A 33 -16.00 -3.12 -5.55
C GLU A 33 -16.05 -1.71 -4.97
N THR A 34 -17.12 -0.99 -5.28
CA THR A 34 -17.45 0.30 -4.65
C THR A 34 -18.38 0.07 -3.46
N TYR A 35 -18.00 0.60 -2.30
CA TYR A 35 -18.74 0.49 -1.05
C TYR A 35 -19.48 1.80 -0.81
N HIS A 36 -20.79 1.81 -1.04
CA HIS A 36 -21.64 3.00 -0.91
C HIS A 36 -22.27 3.11 0.48
N GLY A 37 -22.36 4.34 1.01
CA GLY A 37 -22.99 4.63 2.30
C GLY A 37 -22.20 4.09 3.50
N ASP A 38 -22.85 4.07 4.66
CA ASP A 38 -22.22 3.66 5.91
C ASP A 38 -22.21 2.13 6.02
N GLN A 39 -21.03 1.55 5.88
CA GLN A 39 -20.82 0.11 6.02
C GLN A 39 -19.41 -0.18 6.55
N TRP A 40 -19.29 -1.29 7.26
CA TRP A 40 -17.99 -1.79 7.69
C TRP A 40 -17.37 -2.62 6.57
N VAL A 41 -16.16 -2.24 6.16
CA VAL A 41 -15.35 -2.96 5.19
C VAL A 41 -14.14 -3.54 5.91
N THR A 42 -13.86 -4.83 5.74
CA THR A 42 -12.67 -5.45 6.35
C THR A 42 -11.51 -5.36 5.37
N VAL A 43 -10.44 -4.67 5.78
CA VAL A 43 -9.22 -4.53 4.98
C VAL A 43 -8.08 -5.23 5.71
N GLU A 44 -7.36 -6.08 4.99
CA GLU A 44 -6.14 -6.73 5.48
C GLU A 44 -4.98 -6.37 4.55
N ILE A 45 -3.81 -6.07 5.14
CA ILE A 45 -2.58 -5.82 4.40
C ILE A 45 -1.57 -6.88 4.82
N GLU A 46 -1.24 -7.81 3.92
CA GLU A 46 -0.18 -8.79 4.13
C GLU A 46 1.14 -8.19 3.62
N VAL A 47 2.13 -8.02 4.50
CA VAL A 47 3.45 -7.49 4.15
C VAL A 47 4.52 -8.53 4.47
N ARG A 48 5.23 -9.01 3.45
CA ARG A 48 6.39 -9.90 3.61
C ARG A 48 7.65 -9.20 3.13
N GLY A 49 8.10 -8.25 3.95
CA GLY A 49 9.30 -7.46 3.69
C GLY A 49 9.25 -6.79 2.31
N ASN A 50 10.29 -7.03 1.51
CA ASN A 50 10.39 -6.54 0.13
C ASN A 50 9.83 -7.53 -0.91
N GLU A 51 9.45 -8.74 -0.50
CA GLU A 51 9.11 -9.83 -1.41
C GLU A 51 7.71 -9.72 -1.98
N ILE A 52 6.71 -9.50 -1.12
CA ILE A 52 5.31 -9.43 -1.55
C ILE A 52 4.48 -8.63 -0.57
N ILE A 53 3.61 -7.79 -1.13
CA ILE A 53 2.60 -7.03 -0.41
C ILE A 53 1.24 -7.27 -1.08
N ARG A 54 0.22 -7.59 -0.27
CA ARG A 54 -1.15 -7.79 -0.74
C ARG A 54 -2.11 -6.90 0.01
N HIS A 55 -3.04 -6.31 -0.73
CA HIS A 55 -4.22 -5.68 -0.16
C HIS A 55 -5.40 -6.63 -0.36
N ILE A 56 -6.09 -6.91 0.72
CA ILE A 56 -7.20 -7.87 0.77
C ILE A 56 -8.41 -7.13 1.30
N ILE A 57 -9.54 -7.26 0.62
CA ILE A 57 -10.82 -6.75 1.11
C ILE A 57 -11.79 -7.92 1.19
N ASP A 58 -12.42 -8.08 2.37
CA ASP A 58 -13.39 -9.14 2.64
C ASP A 58 -12.91 -10.54 2.18
N GLY A 59 -11.64 -10.84 2.47
CA GLY A 59 -10.98 -12.12 2.14
C GLY A 59 -10.56 -12.29 0.68
N LYS A 60 -10.71 -11.27 -0.17
CA LYS A 60 -10.29 -11.29 -1.58
C LYS A 60 -9.11 -10.36 -1.82
N THR A 61 -8.03 -10.87 -2.41
CA THR A 61 -6.91 -10.04 -2.84
C THR A 61 -7.35 -9.12 -3.97
N VAL A 62 -7.24 -7.81 -3.75
CA VAL A 62 -7.62 -6.77 -4.71
C VAL A 62 -6.42 -6.03 -5.30
N LEU A 63 -5.24 -6.18 -4.70
CA LEU A 63 -3.99 -5.61 -5.18
C LEU A 63 -2.82 -6.48 -4.70
N GLU A 64 -1.83 -6.73 -5.56
CA GLU A 64 -0.60 -7.44 -5.21
C GLU A 64 0.59 -6.79 -5.94
N TYR A 65 1.69 -6.59 -5.22
CA TYR A 65 2.92 -6.00 -5.75
C TYR A 65 4.16 -6.47 -4.96
N THR A 66 5.32 -6.22 -5.55
CA THR A 66 6.63 -6.60 -4.99
C THR A 66 7.59 -5.42 -5.05
N GLU A 67 8.77 -5.58 -4.44
CA GLU A 67 9.91 -4.67 -4.60
C GLU A 67 9.60 -3.18 -4.37
N PRO A 68 8.95 -2.80 -3.25
CA PRO A 68 8.81 -1.38 -2.91
C PRO A 68 10.20 -0.75 -2.80
N GLN A 69 10.39 0.36 -3.50
CA GLN A 69 11.69 1.01 -3.64
C GLN A 69 11.59 2.52 -3.70
N LEU A 70 12.57 3.22 -3.14
CA LEU A 70 12.70 4.67 -3.26
C LEU A 70 12.90 5.07 -4.73
N ASP A 71 12.22 6.15 -5.15
CA ASP A 71 12.35 6.68 -6.50
C ASP A 71 13.57 7.60 -6.63
N GLU A 72 14.61 7.14 -7.32
CA GLU A 72 15.83 7.93 -7.57
C GLU A 72 15.61 9.23 -8.35
N ARG A 73 14.42 9.46 -8.91
CA ARG A 73 14.08 10.71 -9.60
C ARG A 73 13.49 11.74 -8.63
N ASP A 74 12.91 11.28 -7.52
CA ASP A 74 12.22 12.13 -6.54
C ASP A 74 13.19 12.82 -5.57
N ALA A 75 12.92 14.08 -5.25
CA ALA A 75 13.82 14.89 -4.42
C ALA A 75 13.85 14.45 -2.96
N VAL A 76 12.74 13.94 -2.41
CA VAL A 76 12.67 13.44 -1.02
C VAL A 76 13.38 12.11 -0.93
N ALA A 77 13.12 11.19 -1.85
CA ALA A 77 13.82 9.91 -1.95
C ALA A 77 15.34 10.06 -2.05
N LYS A 78 15.83 11.00 -2.90
CA LYS A 78 17.26 11.32 -2.99
C LYS A 78 17.86 11.74 -1.65
N LYS A 79 17.17 12.59 -0.89
CA LYS A 79 17.64 13.05 0.43
C LYS A 79 17.69 11.88 1.42
N LEU A 80 16.69 11.00 1.41
CA LEU A 80 16.66 9.81 2.26
C LEU A 80 17.83 8.88 1.96
N MET A 81 18.10 8.60 0.67
CA MET A 81 19.24 7.76 0.27
C MET A 81 20.58 8.41 0.63
N ALA A 82 20.72 9.73 0.45
CA ALA A 82 21.91 10.46 0.88
C ALA A 82 22.11 10.42 2.41
N ALA A 83 21.03 10.28 3.18
CA ALA A 83 21.06 10.09 4.63
C ALA A 83 21.28 8.62 5.05
N GLY A 84 21.52 7.71 4.10
CA GLY A 84 21.84 6.29 4.36
C GLY A 84 20.66 5.33 4.24
N ALA A 85 19.48 5.78 3.79
CA ALA A 85 18.36 4.88 3.53
C ALA A 85 18.67 3.94 2.35
N LYS A 86 18.30 2.66 2.48
CA LYS A 86 18.39 1.70 1.38
C LYS A 86 17.35 2.01 0.31
N LYS A 87 17.71 1.79 -0.96
CA LYS A 87 16.75 1.92 -2.08
C LYS A 87 15.59 0.94 -1.95
N MET A 88 15.88 -0.34 -1.69
CA MET A 88 14.85 -1.37 -1.50
C MET A 88 14.33 -1.31 -0.07
N LEU A 89 13.01 -1.22 0.06
CA LEU A 89 12.31 -1.06 1.33
C LEU A 89 11.81 -2.43 1.82
N SER A 90 12.13 -2.80 3.05
CA SER A 90 11.71 -4.08 3.66
C SER A 90 10.98 -3.93 4.98
N GLU A 91 10.92 -2.71 5.52
CA GLU A 91 10.34 -2.40 6.81
C GLU A 91 9.87 -0.94 6.83
N GLY A 92 9.03 -0.60 7.80
CA GLY A 92 8.49 0.74 7.96
C GLY A 92 7.49 0.83 9.09
N TYR A 93 6.80 1.96 9.15
CA TYR A 93 5.74 2.20 10.13
C TYR A 93 4.36 1.91 9.54
N ILE A 94 3.44 1.48 10.40
CA ILE A 94 2.02 1.39 10.07
C ILE A 94 1.34 2.64 10.64
N SER A 95 0.52 3.29 9.82
CA SER A 95 -0.27 4.45 10.23
C SER A 95 -1.67 4.35 9.65
N LEU A 96 -2.64 4.84 10.42
CA LEU A 96 -4.04 4.97 9.98
C LEU A 96 -4.38 6.45 9.96
N GLN A 97 -4.88 6.91 8.83
CA GLN A 97 -5.22 8.31 8.60
C GLN A 97 -6.63 8.39 8.02
N ALA A 98 -7.42 9.34 8.53
CA ALA A 98 -8.60 9.83 7.82
C ALA A 98 -8.16 10.98 6.91
N GLU A 99 -8.51 10.91 5.64
CA GLU A 99 -8.27 11.99 4.68
C GLU A 99 -9.62 12.50 4.16
N SER A 100 -9.79 13.82 4.13
CA SER A 100 -10.91 14.56 3.51
C SER A 100 -12.32 14.38 4.11
N HIS A 101 -12.67 13.23 4.67
CA HIS A 101 -14.02 12.94 5.18
C HIS A 101 -13.94 12.16 6.52
N PRO A 102 -15.01 12.20 7.36
CA PRO A 102 -15.08 11.37 8.56
C PRO A 102 -14.86 9.89 8.24
N THR A 103 -14.03 9.21 9.03
CA THR A 103 -13.72 7.78 8.86
C THR A 103 -13.61 7.15 10.24
N GLU A 104 -14.23 5.98 10.41
CA GLU A 104 -14.20 5.22 11.65
C GLU A 104 -13.38 3.93 11.46
N PHE A 105 -12.57 3.61 12.46
CA PHE A 105 -11.77 2.37 12.50
C PHE A 105 -12.15 1.57 13.74
N ARG A 106 -12.26 0.24 13.59
CA ARG A 106 -12.43 -0.68 14.72
C ARG A 106 -11.70 -1.99 14.46
N LYS A 107 -11.40 -2.72 15.53
CA LYS A 107 -10.72 -4.04 15.47
C LYS A 107 -9.42 -4.00 14.66
N ILE A 108 -8.48 -3.16 15.10
CA ILE A 108 -7.16 -3.06 14.49
C ILE A 108 -6.29 -4.14 15.13
N GLU A 109 -5.95 -5.15 14.34
CA GLU A 109 -5.17 -6.31 14.77
C GLU A 109 -3.86 -6.36 13.96
N LEU A 110 -2.79 -6.86 14.59
CA LEU A 110 -1.49 -7.01 13.94
C LEU A 110 -0.96 -8.40 14.25
N GLN A 111 -0.65 -9.16 13.19
CA GLN A 111 0.00 -10.45 13.30
C GLN A 111 1.40 -10.37 12.70
N LYS A 112 2.42 -10.65 13.51
CA LYS A 112 3.77 -10.88 13.00
C LYS A 112 3.79 -12.21 12.26
N LEU A 113 4.28 -12.20 11.02
CA LEU A 113 4.40 -13.40 10.20
C LEU A 113 5.74 -14.07 10.44
N ASP A 114 5.75 -15.41 10.41
CA ASP A 114 7.00 -16.17 10.41
C ASP A 114 7.73 -16.01 9.06
N PRO A 115 9.07 -16.09 9.08
CA PRO A 115 9.86 -16.22 7.86
C PRO A 115 9.37 -17.40 7.00
N ARG A 116 9.46 -17.27 5.68
CA ARG A 116 9.19 -18.38 4.76
C ARG A 116 10.37 -19.33 4.65
#